data_AF-A0A7J4S935-F1
#
_entry.id   AF-A0A7J4S935-F1
#
_cell.length_a   1.000
_cell.length_b   1.000
_cell.length_c   1.000
_cell.angle_alpha   90.00
_cell.angle_beta   90.00
_cell.angle_gamma   90.00
#
_symmetry.space_group_name_H-M   'P 1'
#
loop_
_entity.id
_entity.type
_entity.pdbx_description
1 polymer ?
#
loop_
_entity_poly.entity_id
_entity_poly.type
_entity_poly.pdbx_seq_one_letter_code
_entity_poly.pdbx_strand_id
1 'polypeptide(L)'
;MTRARDKSPVKFGWEKIELKPNPGSVLLPLSWGILPLVLTVIVYLTDTGVQFINFLGAGAVILMLVGGIGAVSVRQGIFNSQRVGLGFFFSCLSLFSWLMVANNNFQVELGILSSFLAFVMIYRSLDFIFKDSNLIYQVSWAPKSRLPTESMRGWDVKSRRFAQNTMALKRFDKDSFAQIYGTRTKQGLALRLDIFGIPMSERFDFRKLDIDLALFISEDE
;
A
#
# COMPACT_ATOMS: atom_id res chain seq x y z
N MET A 1 28.39 6.99 26.54
CA MET A 1 27.42 6.65 25.47
C MET A 1 26.10 6.21 26.12
N THR A 2 25.18 7.14 26.31
CA THR A 2 23.86 6.89 26.90
C THR A 2 23.02 6.08 25.93
N ARG A 3 22.64 4.84 26.31
CA ARG A 3 21.65 4.03 25.58
C ARG A 3 20.44 4.92 25.28
N ALA A 4 20.24 5.25 24.01
CA ALA A 4 19.08 6.00 23.57
C ALA A 4 17.83 5.25 24.08
N ARG A 5 17.10 5.85 25.04
CA ARG A 5 15.80 5.34 25.47
C ARG A 5 14.94 5.24 24.22
N ASP A 6 14.73 4.01 23.76
CA ASP A 6 13.81 3.65 22.70
C ASP A 6 12.42 4.12 23.14
N LYS A 7 11.80 5.07 22.44
CA LYS A 7 10.44 5.57 22.70
C LYS A 7 9.42 4.72 21.93
N SER A 8 9.61 3.41 21.94
CA SER A 8 8.72 2.50 21.22
C SER A 8 7.30 2.56 21.80
N PRO A 9 6.25 2.47 20.96
CA PRO A 9 4.87 2.53 21.42
C PRO A 9 4.51 1.49 22.48
N VAL A 10 5.18 0.34 22.48
CA VAL A 10 5.00 -0.73 23.48
C VAL A 10 5.26 -0.25 24.90
N LYS A 11 6.19 0.70 25.11
CA LYS A 11 6.45 1.26 26.45
C LYS A 11 5.33 2.16 26.95
N PHE A 12 4.44 2.60 26.06
CA PHE A 12 3.29 3.44 26.34
C PHE A 12 1.99 2.63 26.19
N GLY A 13 2.01 1.31 26.44
CA GLY A 13 0.80 0.50 26.44
C GLY A 13 0.21 0.15 25.07
N TRP A 14 0.89 0.48 23.96
CA TRP A 14 0.44 0.03 22.64
C TRP A 14 0.86 -1.41 22.37
N GLU A 15 -0.05 -2.22 21.85
CA GLU A 15 0.21 -3.60 21.47
C GLU A 15 0.77 -3.65 20.03
N LYS A 16 1.87 -4.37 19.82
CA LYS A 16 2.39 -4.59 18.47
C LYS A 16 1.55 -5.67 17.76
N ILE A 17 1.06 -5.37 16.57
CA ILE A 17 0.36 -6.36 15.72
C ILE A 17 1.30 -6.82 14.61
N GLU A 18 1.27 -8.11 14.33
CA GLU A 18 1.84 -8.67 13.10
C GLU A 18 0.72 -9.01 12.12
N LEU A 19 0.59 -8.20 11.06
CA LEU A 19 -0.24 -8.56 9.93
C LEU A 19 0.55 -9.52 9.04
N LYS A 20 0.17 -10.80 9.04
CA LYS A 20 0.77 -11.77 8.13
C LYS A 20 0.41 -11.38 6.69
N PRO A 21 1.40 -11.10 5.83
CA PRO A 21 1.13 -10.93 4.42
C PRO A 21 0.54 -12.25 3.88
N ASN A 22 -0.46 -12.15 2.99
CA ASN A 22 -0.91 -13.28 2.19
C ASN A 22 -0.28 -13.16 0.79
N PRO A 23 0.98 -13.61 0.61
CA PRO A 23 1.65 -13.49 -0.68
C PRO A 23 0.95 -14.33 -1.75
N GLY A 24 0.28 -15.43 -1.38
CA GLY A 24 -0.44 -16.29 -2.32
C GLY A 24 -1.56 -15.56 -3.07
N SER A 25 -2.38 -14.77 -2.35
CA SER A 25 -3.46 -13.97 -2.98
C SER A 25 -2.96 -12.86 -3.90
N VAL A 26 -1.68 -12.48 -3.79
CA VAL A 26 -1.05 -11.43 -4.60
C VAL A 26 -0.31 -12.02 -5.80
N LEU A 27 0.54 -13.03 -5.55
CA LEU A 27 1.40 -13.64 -6.54
C LEU A 27 0.63 -14.46 -7.57
N LEU A 28 -0.50 -15.07 -7.19
CA LEU A 28 -1.30 -15.87 -8.11
C LEU A 28 -1.86 -15.00 -9.26
N PRO A 29 -2.63 -13.92 -9.02
CA PRO A 29 -3.08 -13.05 -10.11
C PRO A 29 -1.95 -12.47 -10.95
N LEU A 30 -0.81 -12.12 -10.35
CA LEU A 30 0.35 -11.60 -11.09
C LEU A 30 0.97 -12.63 -12.02
N SER A 31 1.18 -13.85 -11.52
CA SER A 31 1.71 -14.96 -12.32
C SER A 31 0.77 -15.28 -13.48
N TRP A 32 -0.54 -15.29 -13.21
CA TRP A 32 -1.58 -15.45 -14.21
C TRP A 32 -1.70 -14.26 -15.16
N GLY A 33 -1.24 -13.06 -14.80
CA GLY A 33 -1.18 -11.89 -15.68
C GLY A 33 0.02 -11.90 -16.63
N ILE A 34 1.13 -12.53 -16.24
CA ILE A 34 2.31 -12.68 -17.12
C ILE A 34 2.00 -13.59 -18.31
N LEU A 35 1.27 -14.69 -18.08
CA LEU A 35 0.90 -15.65 -19.13
C LEU A 35 0.21 -14.99 -20.34
N PRO A 36 -0.93 -14.28 -20.20
CA PRO A 36 -1.58 -13.61 -21.31
C PRO A 36 -0.71 -12.49 -21.89
N LEU A 37 0.14 -11.82 -21.10
CA LEU A 37 1.07 -10.82 -21.65
C LEU A 37 2.08 -11.45 -22.62
N VAL A 38 2.68 -12.58 -22.25
CA VAL A 38 3.61 -13.32 -23.12
C VAL A 38 2.88 -13.86 -24.35
N LEU A 39 1.66 -14.37 -24.18
CA LEU A 39 0.83 -14.81 -25.32
C LEU A 39 0.51 -13.67 -26.28
N THR A 40 0.24 -12.45 -25.78
CA THR A 40 0.06 -11.27 -26.64
C THR A 40 1.28 -11.03 -27.53
N VAL A 41 2.49 -11.17 -26.98
CA VAL A 41 3.74 -11.03 -27.76
C VAL A 41 3.85 -12.14 -28.81
N ILE A 42 3.55 -13.38 -28.46
CA ILE A 42 3.59 -14.51 -29.40
C ILE A 42 2.59 -14.30 -30.55
N VAL A 43 1.34 -13.96 -30.24
CA VAL A 43 0.30 -13.70 -31.24
C VAL A 43 0.71 -12.54 -32.14
N TYR A 44 1.27 -11.47 -31.57
CA TYR A 44 1.77 -10.33 -32.33
C TYR A 44 2.91 -10.69 -33.29
N LEU A 45 3.85 -11.56 -32.88
CA LEU A 45 5.00 -11.95 -33.73
C LEU A 45 4.65 -13.00 -34.79
N THR A 46 3.62 -13.80 -34.56
CA THR A 46 3.24 -14.92 -35.43
C THR A 46 2.06 -14.62 -36.35
N ASP A 47 1.46 -13.43 -36.21
CA ASP A 47 0.22 -13.02 -36.87
C ASP A 47 -0.92 -14.05 -36.78
N THR A 48 -0.85 -14.97 -35.81
CA THR A 48 -1.77 -16.10 -35.68
C THR A 48 -2.73 -15.84 -34.53
N GLY A 49 -4.01 -15.62 -34.85
CA GLY A 49 -5.03 -15.33 -33.84
C GLY A 49 -5.07 -13.87 -33.38
N VAL A 50 -4.77 -12.93 -34.28
CA VAL A 50 -4.71 -11.48 -34.03
C VAL A 50 -5.98 -10.93 -33.36
N GLN A 51 -7.15 -11.55 -33.57
CA GLN A 51 -8.38 -11.17 -32.86
C GLN A 51 -8.28 -11.24 -31.32
N PHE A 52 -7.33 -12.01 -30.77
CA PHE A 52 -7.16 -12.18 -29.34
C PHE A 52 -6.18 -11.19 -28.70
N ILE A 53 -5.44 -10.41 -29.49
CA ILE A 53 -4.38 -9.49 -28.98
C ILE A 53 -4.94 -8.55 -27.92
N ASN A 54 -6.05 -7.87 -28.21
CA ASN A 54 -6.64 -6.90 -27.30
C ASN A 54 -7.14 -7.56 -26.00
N PHE A 55 -7.73 -8.75 -26.13
CA PHE A 55 -8.23 -9.50 -24.98
C PHE A 55 -7.08 -9.97 -24.08
N LEU A 56 -6.03 -10.54 -24.66
CA LEU A 56 -4.85 -11.01 -23.93
C LEU A 56 -4.11 -9.85 -23.27
N GLY A 57 -3.89 -8.76 -24.01
CA GLY A 57 -3.23 -7.55 -23.52
C GLY A 57 -3.97 -6.89 -22.35
N ALA A 58 -5.25 -6.58 -22.53
CA ALA A 58 -6.05 -5.98 -21.46
C ALA A 58 -6.24 -6.95 -20.28
N GLY A 59 -6.48 -8.23 -20.55
CA GLY A 59 -6.63 -9.27 -19.53
C GLY A 59 -5.39 -9.41 -18.66
N ALA A 60 -4.20 -9.35 -19.24
CA ALA A 60 -2.94 -9.34 -18.50
C ALA A 60 -2.88 -8.19 -17.49
N VAL A 61 -3.17 -6.96 -17.93
CA VAL A 61 -3.12 -5.77 -17.06
C VAL A 61 -4.17 -5.82 -15.96
N ILE A 62 -5.38 -6.32 -16.25
CA ILE A 62 -6.43 -6.53 -15.24
C ILE A 62 -5.96 -7.50 -14.16
N LEU A 63 -5.37 -8.63 -14.54
CA LEU A 63 -4.85 -9.62 -13.58
C LEU A 63 -3.72 -9.05 -12.72
N MET A 64 -2.83 -8.25 -13.31
CA MET A 64 -1.80 -7.53 -12.56
C MET A 64 -2.41 -6.54 -11.56
N LEU A 65 -3.44 -5.78 -11.95
CA LEU A 65 -4.17 -4.88 -11.05
C LEU A 65 -4.84 -5.63 -9.91
N VAL A 66 -5.49 -6.76 -10.17
CA VAL A 66 -6.10 -7.61 -9.13
C VAL A 66 -5.04 -8.03 -8.11
N GLY A 67 -3.86 -8.47 -8.57
CA GLY A 67 -2.73 -8.79 -7.69
C GLY A 67 -2.26 -7.59 -6.87
N GLY A 68 -2.11 -6.42 -7.51
CA GLY A 68 -1.74 -5.17 -6.85
C GLY A 68 -2.73 -4.74 -5.78
N ILE A 69 -4.04 -4.76 -6.06
CA ILE A 69 -5.10 -4.44 -5.11
C ILE A 69 -5.06 -5.41 -3.93
N GLY A 70 -4.89 -6.72 -4.20
CA GLY A 70 -4.74 -7.74 -3.17
C GLY A 70 -3.64 -7.38 -2.16
N ALA A 71 -2.50 -6.89 -2.63
CA ALA A 71 -1.38 -6.50 -1.77
C ALA A 71 -1.69 -5.29 -0.89
N VAL A 72 -2.45 -4.33 -1.38
CA VAL A 72 -2.80 -3.11 -0.65
C VAL A 72 -4.00 -3.29 0.28
N SER A 73 -4.87 -4.26 0.01
CA SER A 73 -6.13 -4.47 0.75
C SER A 73 -5.97 -4.57 2.27
N VAL A 74 -4.87 -5.17 2.73
CA VAL A 74 -4.56 -5.38 4.16
C VAL A 74 -4.11 -4.08 4.85
N ARG A 75 -3.41 -3.20 4.11
CA ARG A 75 -2.84 -1.93 4.60
C ARG A 75 -3.12 -0.82 3.58
N GLN A 76 -4.38 -0.39 3.49
CA GLN A 76 -4.83 0.61 2.51
C GLN A 76 -4.01 1.92 2.54
N GLY A 77 -3.47 2.29 3.69
CA GLY A 77 -2.61 3.46 3.83
C GLY A 77 -1.33 3.46 3.01
N ILE A 78 -0.90 2.29 2.51
CA ILE A 78 0.29 2.15 1.67
C ILE A 78 0.14 2.90 0.33
N PHE A 79 -1.09 3.22 -0.10
CA PHE A 79 -1.35 4.11 -1.25
C PHE A 79 -0.76 5.52 -1.08
N ASN A 80 -0.43 5.94 0.14
CA ASN A 80 0.26 7.21 0.37
C ASN A 80 1.74 7.19 -0.08
N SER A 81 2.31 6.01 -0.39
CA SER A 81 3.64 5.87 -1.01
C SER A 81 3.58 6.24 -2.49
N GLN A 82 4.58 7.01 -2.92
CA GLN A 82 4.71 7.36 -4.33
C GLN A 82 5.01 6.15 -5.21
N ARG A 83 5.86 5.21 -4.76
CA ARG A 83 6.16 3.97 -5.51
C ARG A 83 4.89 3.18 -5.80
N VAL A 84 4.09 2.96 -4.77
CA VAL A 84 2.82 2.24 -4.89
C VAL A 84 1.89 2.98 -5.85
N GLY A 85 1.67 4.29 -5.64
CA GLY A 85 0.83 5.11 -6.52
C GLY A 85 1.25 5.07 -7.99
N LEU A 86 2.55 5.14 -8.28
CA LEU A 86 3.07 5.03 -9.64
C LEU A 86 2.79 3.66 -10.27
N GLY A 87 2.91 2.56 -9.51
CA GLY A 87 2.53 1.22 -9.98
C GLY A 87 1.11 1.17 -10.53
N PHE A 88 0.14 1.63 -9.74
CA PHE A 88 -1.27 1.66 -10.14
C PHE A 88 -1.52 2.64 -11.30
N PHE A 89 -0.85 3.81 -11.29
CA PHE A 89 -0.96 4.78 -12.38
C PHE A 89 -0.55 4.17 -13.73
N PHE A 90 0.61 3.49 -13.79
CA PHE A 90 1.07 2.87 -15.03
C PHE A 90 0.18 1.70 -15.47
N SER A 91 -0.44 0.97 -14.54
CA SER A 91 -1.44 -0.04 -14.89
C SER A 91 -2.71 0.56 -15.49
N CYS A 92 -3.23 1.66 -14.93
CA CYS A 92 -4.36 2.38 -15.52
C CYS A 92 -4.01 2.93 -16.90
N LEU A 93 -2.79 3.49 -17.06
CA LEU A 93 -2.30 3.97 -18.36
C LEU A 93 -2.22 2.83 -19.38
N SER A 94 -1.79 1.64 -18.97
CA SER A 94 -1.73 0.48 -19.86
C SER A 94 -3.12 -0.03 -20.25
N LEU A 95 -4.10 -0.03 -19.33
CA LEU A 95 -5.51 -0.31 -19.69
C LEU A 95 -6.03 0.69 -20.71
N PHE A 96 -5.75 1.97 -20.52
CA PHE A 96 -6.13 3.01 -21.47
C PHE A 96 -5.45 2.81 -22.83
N SER A 97 -4.18 2.41 -22.84
CA SER A 97 -3.47 2.05 -24.06
C SER A 97 -4.19 0.94 -24.82
N TRP A 98 -4.62 -0.14 -24.15
CA TRP A 98 -5.35 -1.23 -24.78
C TRP A 98 -6.73 -0.82 -25.28
N LEU A 99 -7.43 0.08 -24.58
CA LEU A 99 -8.67 0.67 -25.06
C LEU A 99 -8.45 1.46 -26.37
N MET A 100 -7.34 2.18 -26.48
CA MET A 100 -7.00 2.94 -27.69
C MET A 100 -6.58 2.03 -28.85
N VAL A 101 -5.87 0.93 -28.58
CA VAL A 101 -5.57 -0.11 -29.59
C VAL A 101 -6.87 -0.74 -30.11
N ALA A 102 -7.82 -1.07 -29.22
CA ALA A 102 -9.10 -1.64 -29.60
C ALA A 102 -9.95 -0.70 -30.49
N ASN A 103 -9.78 0.61 -30.35
CA ASN A 103 -10.43 1.63 -31.17
C ASN A 103 -9.61 2.04 -32.42
N ASN A 104 -8.55 1.30 -32.77
CA ASN A 104 -7.65 1.60 -33.89
C ASN A 104 -6.99 3.01 -33.83
N ASN A 105 -6.90 3.60 -32.63
CA ASN A 105 -6.30 4.91 -32.41
C ASN A 105 -4.88 4.82 -31.84
N PHE A 106 -4.33 3.60 -31.71
CA PHE A 106 -3.03 3.35 -31.10
C PHE A 106 -2.38 2.09 -31.64
N GLN A 107 -1.06 2.06 -31.67
CA GLN A 107 -0.26 0.93 -32.12
C GLN A 107 -0.23 -0.20 -31.09
N VAL A 108 -0.29 -1.45 -31.55
CA VAL A 108 -0.28 -2.64 -30.68
C VAL A 108 1.02 -2.73 -29.89
N GLU A 109 2.14 -2.36 -30.53
CA GLU A 109 3.49 -2.35 -29.96
C GLU A 109 3.57 -1.44 -28.74
N LEU A 110 2.92 -0.28 -28.80
CA LEU A 110 2.84 0.65 -27.67
C LEU A 110 1.93 0.10 -26.55
N GLY A 111 0.86 -0.63 -26.92
CA GLY A 111 0.04 -1.43 -25.99
C GLY A 111 0.88 -2.43 -25.20
N ILE A 112 1.63 -3.27 -25.91
CA ILE A 112 2.54 -4.27 -25.32
C ILE A 112 3.59 -3.59 -24.43
N LEU A 113 4.26 -2.55 -24.93
CA LEU A 113 5.29 -1.81 -24.19
C LEU A 113 4.72 -1.23 -22.88
N SER A 114 3.52 -0.64 -22.94
CA SER A 114 2.85 -0.09 -21.76
C SER A 114 2.56 -1.17 -20.70
N SER A 115 2.21 -2.39 -21.12
CA SER A 115 1.92 -3.50 -20.21
C SER A 115 3.17 -4.04 -19.52
N PHE A 116 4.30 -4.13 -20.23
CA PHE A 116 5.58 -4.44 -19.60
C PHE A 116 6.01 -3.36 -18.61
N LEU A 117 5.81 -2.09 -18.94
CA LEU A 117 6.09 -0.99 -18.03
C LEU A 117 5.21 -1.06 -16.78
N ALA A 118 3.90 -1.31 -16.95
CA ALA A 118 2.97 -1.53 -15.85
C ALA A 118 3.39 -2.71 -14.96
N PHE A 119 3.81 -3.82 -15.56
CA PHE A 119 4.33 -4.98 -14.83
C PHE A 119 5.54 -4.64 -13.97
N VAL A 120 6.56 -3.97 -14.55
CA VAL A 120 7.77 -3.56 -13.82
C VAL A 120 7.43 -2.63 -12.66
N MET A 121 6.51 -1.70 -12.87
CA MET A 121 6.11 -0.74 -11.84
C MET A 121 5.30 -1.40 -10.72
N ILE A 122 4.36 -2.30 -11.05
CA ILE A 122 3.67 -3.11 -10.04
C ILE A 122 4.65 -3.98 -9.27
N TYR A 123 5.59 -4.64 -9.94
CA TYR A 123 6.61 -5.46 -9.28
C TYR A 123 7.41 -4.64 -8.27
N ARG A 124 7.84 -3.42 -8.62
CA ARG A 124 8.54 -2.51 -7.71
C ARG A 124 7.67 -2.08 -6.52
N SER A 125 6.39 -1.82 -6.75
CA SER A 125 5.44 -1.52 -5.67
C SER A 125 5.31 -2.69 -4.71
N LEU A 126 5.21 -3.91 -5.22
CA LEU A 126 5.10 -5.12 -4.41
C LEU A 126 6.37 -5.41 -3.63
N ASP A 127 7.54 -5.25 -4.27
CA ASP A 127 8.83 -5.39 -3.60
C ASP A 127 8.94 -4.44 -2.40
N PHE A 128 8.49 -3.18 -2.57
CA PHE A 128 8.40 -2.21 -1.49
C PHE A 128 7.44 -2.67 -0.37
N ILE A 129 6.24 -3.15 -0.72
CA ILE A 129 5.23 -3.61 0.25
C ILE A 129 5.74 -4.83 1.04
N PHE A 130 6.32 -5.81 0.35
CA PHE A 130 6.75 -7.06 0.98
C PHE A 130 8.05 -6.92 1.79
N LYS A 131 8.91 -5.94 1.47
CA LYS A 131 10.13 -5.66 2.24
C LYS A 131 9.91 -4.70 3.42
N ASP A 132 8.71 -4.16 3.58
CA ASP A 132 8.37 -3.29 4.70
C ASP A 132 8.38 -4.06 6.03
N SER A 133 8.89 -3.41 7.08
CA SER A 133 9.07 -3.98 8.42
C SER A 133 7.79 -4.24 9.19
N ASN A 134 6.61 -3.89 8.65
CA ASN A 134 5.29 -4.12 9.25
C ASN A 134 5.22 -3.61 10.70
N LEU A 135 5.70 -2.38 10.93
CA LEU A 135 5.67 -1.73 12.23
C LEU A 135 4.28 -1.17 12.53
N ILE A 136 3.42 -2.06 13.05
CA ILE A 136 2.02 -1.77 13.34
C ILE A 136 1.79 -1.90 14.83
N TYR A 137 1.20 -0.86 15.42
CA TYR A 137 0.85 -0.81 16.83
C TYR A 137 -0.63 -0.47 16.98
N GLN A 138 -1.29 -1.03 17.99
CA GLN A 138 -2.66 -0.73 18.34
C GLN A 138 -2.85 -0.33 19.78
N VAL A 139 -3.89 0.46 20.02
CA VAL A 139 -4.39 0.77 21.35
C VAL A 139 -5.92 0.75 21.30
N SER A 140 -6.56 0.31 22.38
CA SER A 140 -8.02 0.39 22.53
C SER A 140 -8.47 1.85 22.42
N TRP A 141 -9.63 2.11 21.82
CA TRP A 141 -10.12 3.47 21.62
C TRP A 141 -11.60 3.60 21.93
N ALA A 142 -11.96 4.61 22.73
CA ALA A 142 -13.36 4.89 23.00
C ALA A 142 -14.03 5.65 21.83
N PRO A 143 -15.29 5.33 21.46
CA PRO A 143 -15.96 5.94 20.30
C PRO A 143 -16.09 7.47 20.34
N LYS A 144 -16.17 8.04 21.55
CA LYS A 144 -16.33 9.49 21.77
C LYS A 144 -14.98 10.22 21.91
N SER A 145 -13.88 9.49 22.09
CA SER A 145 -12.55 10.07 22.26
C SER A 145 -12.07 10.70 20.96
N ARG A 146 -11.44 11.87 21.09
CA ARG A 146 -10.86 12.63 19.98
C ARG A 146 -9.35 12.46 19.97
N LEU A 147 -8.74 12.53 18.80
CA LEU A 147 -7.28 12.54 18.70
C LEU A 147 -6.69 13.74 19.48
N PRO A 148 -5.62 13.55 20.26
CA PRO A 148 -4.96 14.61 21.02
C PRO A 148 -4.11 15.49 20.08
N THR A 149 -4.77 16.27 19.22
CA THR A 149 -4.13 17.02 18.12
C THR A 149 -3.08 18.04 18.58
N GLU A 150 -3.16 18.50 19.82
CA GLU A 150 -2.20 19.46 20.39
C GLU A 150 -0.79 18.87 20.51
N SER A 151 -0.70 17.55 20.68
CA SER A 151 0.57 16.79 20.75
C SER A 151 1.11 16.37 19.38
N MET A 152 0.36 16.59 18.30
CA MET A 152 0.64 16.04 16.96
C MET A 152 1.36 17.04 16.06
N ARG A 153 2.47 17.61 16.52
CA ARG A 153 3.24 18.60 15.73
C ARG A 153 3.85 17.97 14.48
N GLY A 154 3.64 18.63 13.33
CA GLY A 154 4.11 18.14 12.03
C GLY A 154 3.33 16.94 11.46
N TRP A 155 2.20 16.57 12.06
CA TRP A 155 1.25 15.64 11.47
C TRP A 155 0.18 16.40 10.68
N ASP A 156 -0.13 15.90 9.50
CA ASP A 156 -1.32 16.29 8.73
C ASP A 156 -2.55 15.58 9.32
N VAL A 157 -3.30 16.29 10.17
CA VAL A 157 -4.50 15.75 10.83
C VAL A 157 -5.73 16.00 9.96
N LYS A 158 -6.26 14.93 9.37
CA LYS A 158 -7.43 14.96 8.49
C LYS A 158 -8.75 14.83 9.24
N SER A 159 -8.77 14.04 10.32
CA SER A 159 -9.96 13.87 11.16
C SER A 159 -9.57 13.74 12.62
N ARG A 160 -10.25 14.49 13.49
CA ARG A 160 -10.11 14.36 14.95
C ARG A 160 -11.02 13.28 15.54
N ARG A 161 -12.07 12.89 14.81
CA ARG A 161 -13.04 11.86 15.20
C ARG A 161 -12.61 10.52 14.63
N PHE A 162 -13.03 9.44 15.30
CA PHE A 162 -12.79 8.08 14.82
C PHE A 162 -13.22 7.92 13.36
N ALA A 163 -12.28 7.49 12.51
CA ALA A 163 -12.52 7.16 11.12
C ALA A 163 -11.67 5.94 10.75
N GLN A 164 -12.20 5.07 9.90
CA GLN A 164 -11.45 3.90 9.42
C GLN A 164 -10.42 4.24 8.35
N ASN A 165 -10.57 5.42 7.72
CA ASN A 165 -9.58 5.99 6.81
C ASN A 165 -8.48 6.71 7.59
N THR A 166 -7.41 7.15 6.91
CA THR A 166 -6.32 7.92 7.52
C THR A 166 -6.84 9.13 8.30
N MET A 167 -6.66 9.11 9.62
CA MET A 167 -7.04 10.20 10.53
C MET A 167 -5.91 11.23 10.67
N ALA A 168 -4.66 10.76 10.71
CA ALA A 168 -3.48 11.62 10.71
C ALA A 168 -2.34 10.96 9.93
N LEU A 169 -1.51 11.78 9.28
CA LEU A 169 -0.38 11.33 8.47
C LEU A 169 0.85 12.16 8.80
N LYS A 170 2.01 11.52 8.99
CA LYS A 170 3.30 12.19 9.08
C LYS A 170 4.26 11.60 8.06
N ARG A 171 4.78 12.45 7.18
CA ARG A 171 5.74 12.05 6.15
C ARG A 171 7.16 12.31 6.64
N PHE A 172 8.01 11.30 6.52
CA PHE A 172 9.46 11.43 6.72
C PHE A 172 10.17 11.58 5.37
N ASP A 173 9.64 10.90 4.35
CA ASP A 173 10.05 10.96 2.96
C ASP A 173 8.84 10.63 2.04
N LYS A 174 9.05 10.55 0.73
CA LYS A 174 8.02 10.23 -0.27
C LYS A 174 7.39 8.85 -0.06
N ASP A 175 8.21 7.88 0.38
CA ASP A 175 7.77 6.50 0.63
C ASP A 175 7.84 6.09 2.10
N SER A 176 8.46 6.90 2.97
CA SER A 176 8.52 6.64 4.41
C SER A 176 7.59 7.59 5.17
N PHE A 177 6.59 7.03 5.84
CA PHE A 177 5.58 7.79 6.56
C PHE A 177 4.93 6.97 7.66
N ALA A 178 4.34 7.66 8.64
CA ALA A 178 3.49 7.08 9.65
C ALA A 178 2.06 7.56 9.46
N GLN A 179 1.09 6.69 9.70
CA GLN A 179 -0.32 7.05 9.70
C GLN A 179 -1.00 6.56 10.97
N ILE A 180 -2.05 7.27 11.36
CA ILE A 180 -2.97 6.85 12.40
C ILE A 180 -4.36 6.70 11.78
N TYR A 181 -5.02 5.60 12.06
CA TYR A 181 -6.37 5.31 11.58
C TYR A 181 -7.11 4.41 12.57
N GLY A 182 -8.44 4.49 12.54
CA GLY A 182 -9.31 3.64 13.34
C GLY A 182 -9.49 2.26 12.72
N THR A 183 -9.65 1.25 13.57
CA THR A 183 -10.02 -0.10 13.15
C THR A 183 -11.11 -0.65 14.07
N ARG A 184 -11.92 -1.57 13.54
CA ARG A 184 -12.87 -2.35 14.33
C ARG A 184 -12.26 -3.71 14.58
N THR A 185 -12.10 -4.07 15.85
CA THR A 185 -11.63 -5.39 16.28
C THR A 185 -12.80 -6.17 16.89
N LYS A 186 -12.60 -7.45 17.22
CA LYS A 186 -13.60 -8.24 17.95
C LYS A 186 -13.85 -7.72 19.38
N GLN A 187 -12.89 -6.99 19.96
CA GLN A 187 -12.93 -6.48 21.32
C GLN A 187 -13.46 -5.04 21.41
N GLY A 188 -13.68 -4.37 20.28
CA GLY A 188 -14.14 -2.98 20.24
C GLY A 188 -13.44 -2.15 19.16
N LEU A 189 -13.48 -0.83 19.32
CA LEU A 189 -12.74 0.09 18.47
C LEU A 189 -11.29 0.18 18.94
N ALA A 190 -10.36 0.28 18.00
CA ALA A 190 -8.95 0.51 18.29
C ALA A 190 -8.38 1.58 17.35
N LEU A 191 -7.36 2.31 17.80
CA LEU A 191 -6.50 3.09 16.93
C LEU A 191 -5.30 2.25 16.53
N ARG A 192 -4.90 2.36 15.26
CA ARG A 192 -3.67 1.79 14.74
C ARG A 192 -2.71 2.89 14.34
N LEU A 193 -1.46 2.74 14.78
CA LEU A 193 -0.31 3.47 14.30
C LEU A 193 0.46 2.53 13.38
N ASP A 194 0.54 2.91 12.11
CA ASP A 194 1.18 2.11 11.08
C ASP A 194 2.30 2.91 10.43
N ILE A 195 3.51 2.37 10.45
CA ILE A 195 4.71 3.00 9.91
C ILE A 195 5.15 2.23 8.66
N PHE A 196 5.31 2.97 7.57
CA PHE A 196 5.65 2.46 6.25
C PHE A 196 7.02 2.94 5.78
N GLY A 197 7.58 2.19 4.84
CA GLY A 197 8.81 2.51 4.12
C GLY A 197 10.05 2.29 4.95
N ILE A 198 9.98 1.44 5.98
CA ILE A 198 11.12 1.04 6.79
C ILE A 198 11.48 -0.39 6.41
N PRO A 199 12.65 -0.64 5.79
CA PRO A 199 13.08 -1.99 5.43
C PRO A 199 13.15 -2.91 6.65
N MET A 200 12.83 -4.20 6.49
CA MET A 200 12.95 -5.20 7.59
C MET A 200 14.33 -5.25 8.25
N SER A 201 15.40 -4.89 7.52
CA SER A 201 16.77 -4.87 8.04
C SER A 201 17.09 -3.65 8.91
N GLU A 202 16.22 -2.64 8.95
CA GLU A 202 16.49 -1.36 9.59
C GLU A 202 15.65 -1.16 10.86
N ARG A 203 16.24 -0.47 11.84
CA ARG A 203 15.51 -0.06 13.04
C ARG A 203 14.92 1.33 12.83
N PHE A 204 13.62 1.46 13.10
CA PHE A 204 12.97 2.75 13.09
C PHE A 204 13.29 3.55 14.36
N ASP A 205 13.62 4.84 14.20
CA ASP A 205 13.73 5.77 15.32
C ASP A 205 12.36 6.40 15.62
N PHE A 206 11.70 5.89 16.67
CA PHE A 206 10.38 6.37 17.11
C PHE A 206 10.34 7.83 17.53
N ARG A 207 11.49 8.47 17.80
CA ARG A 207 11.54 9.90 18.10
C ARG A 207 11.09 10.75 16.91
N LYS A 208 11.25 10.24 15.68
CA LYS A 208 10.78 10.90 14.45
C LYS A 208 9.27 11.11 14.45
N LEU A 209 8.50 10.31 15.20
CA LEU A 209 7.05 10.50 15.31
C LEU A 209 6.72 11.85 15.96
N ASP A 210 7.54 12.34 16.88
CA ASP A 210 7.35 13.60 17.62
C ASP A 210 5.93 13.77 18.17
N ILE A 211 5.41 12.71 18.81
CA ILE A 211 4.13 12.69 19.49
C ILE A 211 4.28 12.09 20.88
N ASP A 212 3.42 12.51 21.79
CA ASP A 212 3.29 11.88 23.09
C ASP A 212 2.28 10.73 23.01
N LEU A 213 2.80 9.50 22.97
CA LEU A 213 2.00 8.28 22.84
C LEU A 213 1.18 7.97 24.10
N ALA A 214 1.53 8.54 25.25
CA ALA A 214 0.79 8.34 26.50
C ALA A 214 -0.61 8.98 26.44
N LEU A 215 -0.76 10.09 25.71
CA LEU A 215 -2.04 10.81 25.55
C LEU A 215 -3.09 10.04 24.75
N PHE A 216 -2.73 8.88 24.19
CA PHE A 216 -3.61 8.02 23.41
C PHE A 216 -4.17 6.84 24.21
N ILE A 217 -3.72 6.66 25.46
CA ILE A 217 -4.30 5.68 26.36
C ILE A 217 -5.41 6.41 27.13
N SER A 218 -6.65 5.95 27.01
CA SER A 218 -7.65 6.33 28.00
C SER A 218 -7.34 5.57 29.28
N GLU A 219 -7.00 6.28 30.36
CA GLU A 219 -7.17 5.71 31.69
C GLU A 219 -8.67 5.43 31.85
N ASP A 220 -9.03 4.16 32.01
CA ASP A 220 -10.38 3.80 32.43
C ASP A 220 -10.57 4.43 33.83
N GLU A 221 -11.49 5.39 33.93
CA GLU A 221 -12.10 5.77 35.22
C GLU A 221 -12.98 4.63 35.74
#